data_AF-A0A9P4YTK8-F1
#
_entry.id   AF-A0A9P4YTK8-F1
#
_cell.length_a   1.000
_cell.length_b   1.000
_cell.length_c   1.000
_cell.angle_alpha   90.00
_cell.angle_beta   90.00
_cell.angle_gamma   90.00
#
_symmetry.space_group_name_H-M   'P 1'
#
loop_
_entity.id
_entity.type
_entity.pdbx_description
1 polymer ?
#
loop_
_entity_poly.entity_id
_entity_poly.type
_entity_poly.pdbx_seq_one_letter_code
_entity_poly.pdbx_strand_id
1 'polypeptide(L)'
;MASITSLGLRAMARIAPTTTMTTTTTTTTTMTRSLSTTTMLKKGGSSGSGGGRRKNHAPKSEYHARVRTLTQNMFSPAPAPLRMARLRYLRHWTIHRAWLLLRRQQREATDKERARMQAGMYNACEELRRTVGPGDRGEGYLYRVAMEKKGVWGTQGIPIEYARYQVDYPGPKPWNHEWTR
;
A
#
# COMPACT_ATOMS: atom_id res chain seq x y z
N MET A 1 16.37 40.96 51.97
CA MET A 1 15.71 39.77 52.52
C MET A 1 14.45 39.54 51.70
N ALA A 2 14.34 38.36 51.10
CA ALA A 2 13.57 38.06 49.89
C ALA A 2 12.04 38.25 50.02
N SER A 3 11.45 38.99 49.07
CA SER A 3 10.00 39.01 48.83
C SER A 3 9.63 37.90 47.84
N ILE A 4 8.77 37.01 48.29
CA ILE A 4 8.28 35.83 47.58
C ILE A 4 7.12 36.28 46.68
N THR A 5 7.36 36.36 45.37
CA THR A 5 6.30 36.56 44.38
C THR A 5 5.65 35.23 44.04
N SER A 6 4.39 35.07 44.44
CA SER A 6 3.55 33.93 44.07
C SER A 6 3.13 34.03 42.61
N LEU A 7 3.74 33.23 41.72
CA LEU A 7 3.19 33.01 40.38
C LEU A 7 2.02 32.02 40.48
N GLY A 8 0.81 32.55 40.29
CA GLY A 8 -0.40 31.75 40.13
C GLY A 8 -0.33 30.87 38.88
N LEU A 9 -0.49 29.55 39.08
CA LEU A 9 -0.75 28.57 38.04
C LEU A 9 -2.05 28.94 37.31
N ARG A 10 -1.93 29.47 36.08
CA ARG A 10 -3.07 29.51 35.15
C ARG A 10 -3.32 28.09 34.64
N ALA A 11 -4.32 27.44 35.22
CA ALA A 11 -4.90 26.21 34.68
C ALA A 11 -5.55 26.54 33.32
N MET A 12 -4.92 26.08 32.24
CA MET A 12 -5.50 26.08 30.90
C MET A 12 -6.62 25.04 30.87
N ALA A 13 -7.86 25.50 31.06
CA ALA A 13 -9.06 24.71 30.82
C ALA A 13 -9.10 24.32 29.34
N ARG A 14 -8.92 23.02 29.06
CA ARG A 14 -9.11 22.46 27.72
C ARG A 14 -10.60 22.44 27.41
N ILE A 15 -11.03 23.35 26.54
CA ILE A 15 -12.35 23.30 25.92
C ILE A 15 -12.32 22.11 24.95
N ALA A 16 -13.04 21.04 25.30
CA ALA A 16 -13.27 19.92 24.40
C ALA A 16 -14.37 20.31 23.39
N PRO A 17 -14.13 20.23 22.07
CA PRO A 17 -15.22 20.37 21.10
C PRO A 17 -16.07 19.10 21.13
N THR A 18 -17.32 19.23 21.60
CA THR A 18 -18.36 18.22 21.46
C THR A 18 -18.84 18.21 20.02
N THR A 19 -18.20 17.42 19.16
CA THR A 19 -18.72 17.09 17.83
C THR A 19 -19.68 15.92 17.93
N THR A 20 -20.97 16.21 17.90
CA THR A 20 -22.05 15.24 17.73
C THR A 20 -21.94 14.66 16.32
N MET A 21 -21.29 13.49 16.19
CA MET A 21 -21.27 12.75 14.93
C MET A 21 -22.54 11.90 14.83
N THR A 22 -23.50 12.36 14.04
CA THR A 22 -24.61 11.54 13.55
C THR A 22 -24.05 10.41 12.69
N THR A 23 -24.08 9.19 13.23
CA THR A 23 -23.63 8.00 12.53
C THR A 23 -24.79 7.48 11.68
N THR A 24 -24.81 7.83 10.40
CA THR A 24 -25.70 7.19 9.44
C THR A 24 -25.16 5.79 9.18
N THR A 25 -25.79 4.78 9.78
CA THR A 25 -25.52 3.36 9.50
C THR A 25 -26.04 3.01 8.11
N THR A 26 -25.19 3.14 7.08
CA THR A 26 -25.39 2.44 5.82
C THR A 26 -25.00 0.98 5.99
N THR A 27 -26.00 0.12 6.19
CA THR A 27 -25.87 -1.33 6.13
C THR A 27 -25.53 -1.74 4.69
N THR A 28 -24.25 -1.76 4.34
CA THR A 28 -23.79 -2.49 3.15
C THR A 28 -23.85 -3.97 3.47
N THR A 29 -24.91 -4.61 3.01
CA THR A 29 -25.08 -6.07 2.98
C THR A 29 -23.96 -6.67 2.13
N THR A 30 -22.86 -7.05 2.76
CA THR A 30 -21.85 -7.89 2.14
C THR A 30 -22.46 -9.27 2.00
N MET A 31 -22.84 -9.64 0.77
CA MET A 31 -23.22 -11.01 0.45
C MET A 31 -22.00 -11.91 0.66
N THR A 32 -21.89 -12.47 1.86
CA THR A 32 -20.97 -13.56 2.16
C THR A 32 -21.39 -14.74 1.29
N ARG A 33 -20.60 -15.07 0.27
CA ARG A 33 -20.75 -16.33 -0.46
C ARG A 33 -20.51 -17.46 0.53
N SER A 34 -21.58 -18.17 0.88
CA SER A 34 -21.56 -19.40 1.65
C SER A 34 -20.75 -20.44 0.88
N LEU A 35 -19.53 -20.68 1.32
CA LEU A 35 -18.75 -21.85 0.90
C LEU A 35 -19.41 -23.07 1.56
N SER A 36 -20.15 -23.85 0.76
CA SER A 36 -20.72 -25.13 1.15
C SER A 36 -19.61 -26.06 1.62
N THR A 37 -19.47 -26.20 2.94
CA THR A 37 -18.62 -27.23 3.53
C THR A 37 -19.46 -28.51 3.56
N THR A 38 -19.15 -29.42 2.65
CA THR A 38 -19.76 -30.76 2.69
C THR A 38 -19.38 -31.42 4.02
N THR A 39 -20.38 -31.90 4.74
CA THR A 39 -20.20 -32.64 5.98
C THR A 39 -19.53 -33.97 5.67
N MET A 40 -18.31 -34.17 6.17
CA MET A 40 -17.65 -35.46 6.14
C MET A 40 -18.46 -36.44 7.00
N LEU A 41 -19.05 -37.44 6.34
CA LEU A 41 -19.82 -38.51 6.94
C LEU A 41 -18.94 -39.27 7.95
N LYS A 42 -19.23 -39.12 9.25
CA LYS A 42 -18.57 -39.83 10.35
C LYS A 42 -19.09 -41.27 10.38
N LYS A 43 -18.32 -42.22 9.83
CA LYS A 43 -18.61 -43.65 9.92
C LYS A 43 -18.25 -44.17 11.32
N GLY A 44 -19.24 -44.28 12.19
CA GLY A 44 -19.18 -45.04 13.44
C GLY A 44 -20.11 -46.25 13.34
N GLY A 45 -19.59 -47.44 13.60
CA GLY A 45 -20.36 -48.69 13.56
C GLY A 45 -19.47 -49.92 13.38
N SER A 46 -18.89 -50.37 14.47
CA SER A 46 -18.13 -51.60 14.62
C SER A 46 -19.06 -52.82 14.65
N SER A 47 -18.88 -53.74 13.71
CA SER A 47 -19.09 -55.20 13.88
C SER A 47 -18.91 -55.87 12.51
N GLY A 48 -17.84 -56.65 12.33
CA GLY A 48 -17.61 -57.38 11.09
C GLY A 48 -16.17 -57.81 10.95
N SER A 49 -15.90 -59.06 11.34
CA SER A 49 -14.64 -59.76 11.16
C SER A 49 -14.22 -59.86 9.69
N GLY A 50 -12.91 -59.79 9.44
CA GLY A 50 -12.27 -60.48 8.32
C GLY A 50 -12.44 -59.86 6.92
N GLY A 51 -11.39 -59.19 6.44
CA GLY A 51 -11.28 -58.82 5.03
C GLY A 51 -10.33 -57.65 4.81
N GLY A 52 -9.03 -57.93 4.69
CA GLY A 52 -8.04 -56.93 4.28
C GLY A 52 -8.37 -56.35 2.91
N ARG A 53 -9.02 -55.18 2.89
CA ARG A 53 -9.35 -54.43 1.68
C ARG A 53 -8.07 -53.91 1.05
N ARG A 54 -7.48 -54.71 0.16
CA ARG A 54 -6.43 -54.29 -0.78
C ARG A 54 -7.00 -53.13 -1.60
N LYS A 55 -6.61 -51.91 -1.26
CA LYS A 55 -6.98 -50.71 -2.02
C LYS A 55 -6.28 -50.82 -3.37
N ASN A 56 -7.05 -50.93 -4.44
CA ASN A 56 -6.56 -50.85 -5.82
C ASN A 56 -5.77 -49.54 -5.98
N HIS A 57 -4.44 -49.63 -5.98
CA HIS A 57 -3.59 -48.51 -6.33
C HIS A 57 -3.69 -48.33 -7.85
N ALA A 58 -4.48 -47.35 -8.29
CA ALA A 58 -4.35 -46.85 -9.66
C ALA A 58 -2.87 -46.53 -9.93
N PRO A 59 -2.33 -46.84 -11.14
CA PRO A 59 -0.94 -46.57 -11.44
C PRO A 59 -0.68 -45.08 -11.21
N LYS A 60 0.21 -44.79 -10.26
CA LYS A 60 0.62 -43.41 -9.98
C LYS A 60 1.25 -42.89 -11.26
N SER A 61 0.83 -41.71 -11.71
CA SER A 61 1.47 -41.05 -12.84
C SER A 61 2.96 -40.88 -12.56
N GLU A 62 3.78 -40.88 -13.61
CA GLU A 62 5.23 -40.66 -13.53
C GLU A 62 5.59 -39.43 -12.69
N TYR A 63 4.75 -38.39 -12.75
CA TYR A 63 4.92 -37.12 -12.05
C TYR A 63 4.36 -37.07 -10.63
N HIS A 64 3.71 -38.14 -10.13
CA HIS A 64 3.00 -38.13 -8.85
C HIS A 64 3.90 -37.73 -7.68
N ALA A 65 5.19 -38.12 -7.67
CA ALA A 65 6.13 -37.69 -6.65
C ALA A 65 6.42 -36.17 -6.70
N ARG A 66 6.60 -35.61 -7.90
CA ARG A 66 6.82 -34.16 -8.09
C ARG A 66 5.59 -33.35 -7.70
N VAL A 67 4.41 -33.80 -8.12
CA VAL A 67 3.13 -33.18 -7.75
C VAL A 67 2.92 -33.25 -6.24
N ARG A 68 3.20 -34.39 -5.60
CA ARG A 68 3.12 -34.50 -4.14
C ARG A 68 4.05 -33.53 -3.44
N THR A 69 5.31 -33.41 -3.85
CA THR A 69 6.26 -32.46 -3.26
C THR A 69 5.81 -31.02 -3.46
N LEU A 70 5.29 -30.68 -4.65
CA LEU A 70 4.72 -29.35 -4.91
C LEU A 70 3.52 -29.08 -4.01
N THR A 71 2.56 -30.01 -3.92
CA THR A 71 1.40 -29.89 -3.05
C THR A 71 1.81 -29.77 -1.58
N GLN A 72 2.80 -30.55 -1.15
CA GLN A 72 3.31 -30.53 0.22
C GLN A 72 4.02 -29.21 0.56
N ASN A 73 4.80 -28.64 -0.36
CA ASN A 73 5.50 -27.37 -0.16
C ASN A 73 4.54 -26.17 -0.21
N MET A 74 3.58 -26.18 -1.15
CA MET A 74 2.61 -25.10 -1.31
C MET A 74 1.60 -25.05 -0.17
N PHE A 75 1.17 -26.20 0.36
CA PHE A 75 0.13 -26.31 1.39
C PHE A 75 0.68 -26.80 2.73
N SER A 76 1.93 -26.43 3.05
CA SER A 76 2.46 -26.67 4.39
C SER A 76 1.69 -25.85 5.43
N PRO A 77 1.32 -26.43 6.59
CA PRO A 77 0.59 -25.71 7.61
C PRO A 77 1.47 -24.59 8.18
N ALA A 78 0.87 -23.43 8.40
CA ALA A 78 1.57 -22.31 9.01
C ALA A 78 2.10 -22.68 10.41
N PRO A 79 3.28 -22.17 10.81
CA PRO A 79 3.77 -22.36 12.17
C PRO A 79 2.80 -21.74 13.19
N ALA A 80 2.84 -22.26 14.42
CA ALA A 80 2.01 -21.75 15.50
C ALA A 80 2.25 -20.23 15.72
N PRO A 81 1.22 -19.47 16.14
CA PRO A 81 1.35 -18.04 16.34
C PRO A 81 2.39 -17.71 17.43
N LEU A 82 3.15 -16.64 17.19
CA LEU A 82 4.25 -16.23 18.05
C LEU A 82 3.74 -15.75 19.41
N ARG A 83 4.20 -16.37 20.50
CA ARG A 83 3.92 -15.96 21.87
C ARG A 83 5.10 -15.15 22.42
N MET A 84 4.85 -13.90 22.80
CA MET A 84 5.88 -13.01 23.37
C MET A 84 5.65 -12.78 24.85
N ALA A 85 6.73 -12.75 25.64
CA ALA A 85 6.70 -12.25 27.01
C ALA A 85 6.37 -10.75 27.05
N ARG A 86 5.84 -10.25 28.18
CA ARG A 86 5.36 -8.87 28.33
C ARG A 86 6.34 -7.79 27.88
N LEU A 87 7.60 -7.85 28.31
CA LEU A 87 8.62 -6.86 27.93
C LEU A 87 8.94 -6.90 26.43
N ARG A 88 8.98 -8.09 25.81
CA ARG A 88 9.18 -8.26 24.36
C ARG A 88 7.98 -7.70 23.59
N TYR A 89 6.76 -7.97 24.06
CA TYR A 89 5.54 -7.42 23.45
C TYR A 89 5.52 -5.89 23.49
N LEU A 90 5.88 -5.28 24.62
CA LEU A 90 5.94 -3.82 24.74
C LEU A 90 6.99 -3.20 23.79
N ARG A 91 8.20 -3.79 23.70
CA ARG A 91 9.21 -3.35 22.73
C ARG A 91 8.73 -3.47 21.28
N HIS A 92 8.06 -4.57 20.94
CA HIS A 92 7.49 -4.76 19.62
C HIS A 92 6.42 -3.72 19.33
N TRP A 93 5.55 -3.44 20.30
CA TRP A 93 4.48 -2.45 20.17
C TRP A 93 5.01 -1.03 19.96
N THR A 94 6.04 -0.62 20.70
CA THR A 94 6.63 0.72 20.54
C THR A 94 7.31 0.87 19.17
N ILE A 95 8.08 -0.14 18.72
CA ILE A 95 8.69 -0.14 17.38
C ILE A 95 7.60 -0.06 16.30
N HIS A 96 6.56 -0.88 16.41
CA HIS A 96 5.46 -0.88 15.45
C HIS A 96 4.75 0.48 15.38
N ARG A 97 4.48 1.11 16.53
CA ARG A 97 3.85 2.44 16.58
C ARG A 97 4.77 3.52 16.00
N ALA A 98 6.05 3.50 16.33
CA ALA A 98 7.04 4.41 15.75
C ALA A 98 7.10 4.28 14.23
N TRP A 99 7.08 3.05 13.70
CA TRP A 99 7.02 2.79 12.27
C TRP A 99 5.77 3.36 11.60
N LEU A 100 4.60 3.17 12.20
CA LEU A 100 3.35 3.74 11.68
C LEU A 100 3.38 5.27 11.64
N LEU A 101 3.97 5.90 12.66
CA LEU A 101 4.15 7.36 12.70
C LEU A 101 5.10 7.84 11.60
N LEU A 102 6.24 7.17 11.44
CA LEU A 102 7.19 7.49 10.37
C LEU A 102 6.54 7.38 8.98
N ARG A 103 5.80 6.31 8.72
CA ARG A 103 5.10 6.11 7.45
C ARG A 103 4.06 7.19 7.18
N ARG A 104 3.36 7.65 8.23
CA ARG A 104 2.43 8.78 8.12
C ARG A 104 3.17 10.07 7.76
N GLN A 105 4.27 10.37 8.46
CA GLN A 105 5.09 11.56 8.18
C GLN A 105 5.64 11.56 6.75
N GLN A 106 6.14 10.42 6.26
CA GLN A 106 6.62 10.28 4.88
C GLN A 106 5.53 10.53 3.84
N ARG A 107 4.32 10.00 4.08
CA ARG A 107 3.17 10.24 3.21
C ARG A 107 2.80 11.73 3.20
N GLU A 108 2.66 12.34 4.38
CA GLU A 108 2.35 13.76 4.51
C GLU A 108 3.41 14.64 3.84
N ALA A 109 4.70 14.29 3.95
CA ALA A 109 5.78 15.01 3.27
C ALA A 109 5.67 14.91 1.75
N THR A 110 5.38 13.71 1.22
CA THR A 110 5.22 13.51 -0.22
C THR A 110 3.98 14.22 -0.74
N ASP A 111 2.88 14.21 0.00
CA ASP A 111 1.63 14.89 -0.39
C ASP A 111 1.78 16.41 -0.35
N LYS A 112 2.50 16.96 0.64
CA LYS A 112 2.87 18.38 0.69
C LYS A 112 3.72 18.78 -0.52
N GLU A 113 4.70 17.96 -0.88
CA GLU A 113 5.56 18.25 -2.02
C GLU A 113 4.79 18.19 -3.35
N ARG A 114 3.89 17.22 -3.51
CA ARG A 114 2.96 17.16 -4.65
C ARG A 114 2.07 18.40 -4.73
N ALA A 115 1.49 18.82 -3.60
CA ALA A 115 0.67 20.02 -3.53
C ALA A 115 1.48 21.29 -3.87
N ARG A 116 2.73 21.38 -3.41
CA ARG A 116 3.66 22.48 -3.76
C ARG A 116 3.93 22.53 -5.27
N MET A 117 4.26 21.39 -5.88
CA MET A 117 4.49 21.29 -7.32
C MET A 117 3.23 21.66 -8.11
N GLN A 118 2.06 21.15 -7.70
CA GLN A 118 0.78 21.48 -8.34
C GLN A 118 0.47 22.97 -8.25
N ALA A 119 0.66 23.60 -7.08
CA ALA A 119 0.43 25.03 -6.91
C ALA A 119 1.37 25.87 -7.79
N GLY A 120 2.66 25.48 -7.87
CA GLY A 120 3.61 26.12 -8.78
C GLY A 120 3.22 26.01 -10.25
N MET A 121 2.82 24.80 -10.69
CA MET A 121 2.32 24.57 -12.04
C MET A 121 1.05 25.38 -12.34
N TYR A 122 0.11 25.43 -11.38
CA TYR A 122 -1.13 26.18 -11.51
C TYR A 122 -0.86 27.68 -11.69
N ASN A 123 -0.07 28.28 -10.81
CA ASN A 123 0.29 29.70 -10.89
C ASN A 123 0.97 30.02 -12.23
N ALA A 124 1.91 29.18 -12.68
CA ALA A 124 2.56 29.37 -13.98
C ALA A 124 1.57 29.31 -15.15
N CYS A 125 0.58 28.41 -15.10
CA CYS A 125 -0.45 28.30 -16.13
C CYS A 125 -1.41 29.50 -16.14
N GLU A 126 -1.76 30.02 -14.96
CA GLU A 126 -2.60 31.22 -14.84
C GLU A 126 -1.89 32.46 -15.40
N GLU A 127 -0.59 32.61 -15.15
CA GLU A 127 0.20 33.67 -15.79
C GLU A 127 0.24 33.48 -17.31
N LEU A 128 0.51 32.27 -17.79
CA LEU A 128 0.52 31.92 -19.23
C LEU A 128 -0.81 32.23 -19.92
N ARG A 129 -1.92 32.14 -19.21
CA ARG A 129 -3.26 32.44 -19.73
C ARG A 129 -3.44 33.93 -20.01
N ARG A 130 -2.79 34.80 -19.23
CA ARG A 130 -2.83 36.26 -19.34
C ARG A 130 -1.75 36.82 -20.27
N THR A 131 -0.68 36.05 -20.51
CA THR A 131 0.40 36.50 -21.40
C THR A 131 -0.07 36.58 -22.85
N VAL A 132 0.32 37.67 -23.52
CA VAL A 132 0.27 37.79 -24.98
C VAL A 132 1.44 36.97 -25.55
N GLY A 133 1.15 36.12 -26.54
CA GLY A 133 2.15 35.21 -27.10
C GLY A 133 3.24 35.96 -27.87
N PRO A 134 4.40 35.34 -28.13
CA PRO A 134 5.42 35.93 -28.97
C PRO A 134 4.90 36.15 -30.41
N GLY A 135 5.15 37.34 -30.97
CA GLY A 135 4.69 37.75 -32.30
C GLY A 135 3.21 38.17 -32.32
N ASP A 136 2.51 37.93 -33.44
CA ASP A 136 1.10 38.31 -33.64
C ASP A 136 0.10 37.31 -33.02
N ARG A 137 0.54 36.50 -32.04
CA ARG A 137 -0.31 35.49 -31.39
C ARG A 137 -1.11 36.15 -30.28
N GLY A 138 -2.44 36.06 -30.36
CA GLY A 138 -3.33 36.60 -29.33
C GLY A 138 -3.14 35.97 -27.94
N GLU A 139 -3.71 36.64 -26.92
CA GLU A 139 -3.64 36.25 -25.52
C GLU A 139 -4.03 34.78 -25.27
N GLY A 140 -3.30 34.14 -24.36
CA GLY A 140 -3.56 32.76 -23.94
C GLY A 140 -3.31 31.69 -25.01
N TYR A 141 -2.69 32.04 -26.15
CA TYR A 141 -2.32 31.06 -27.19
C TYR A 141 -1.41 29.96 -26.63
N LEU A 142 -0.36 30.33 -25.91
CA LEU A 142 0.59 29.39 -25.32
C LEU A 142 -0.08 28.49 -24.27
N TYR A 143 -1.02 29.01 -23.48
CA TYR A 143 -1.80 28.22 -22.53
C TYR A 143 -2.63 27.13 -23.25
N ARG A 144 -3.30 27.48 -24.35
CA ARG A 144 -4.08 26.51 -25.15
C ARG A 144 -3.20 25.39 -25.69
N VAL A 145 -2.01 25.73 -26.21
CA VAL A 145 -1.03 24.74 -26.72
C VAL A 145 -0.50 23.86 -25.59
N ALA A 146 -0.12 24.44 -24.43
CA ALA A 146 0.41 23.68 -23.29
C ALA A 146 -0.62 22.69 -22.70
N MET A 147 -1.91 22.98 -22.82
CA MET A 147 -2.98 22.09 -22.33
C MET A 147 -3.30 20.93 -23.27
N GLU A 148 -2.77 20.92 -24.49
CA GLU A 148 -2.95 19.80 -25.40
C GLU A 148 -2.32 18.51 -24.83
N LYS A 149 -3.05 17.39 -24.91
CA LYS A 149 -2.60 16.07 -24.41
C LYS A 149 -2.09 15.16 -25.52
N LYS A 150 -1.47 15.74 -26.54
CA LYS A 150 -0.91 14.99 -27.69
C LYS A 150 0.23 14.08 -27.21
N GLY A 151 0.16 12.80 -27.53
CA GLY A 151 1.19 11.81 -27.19
C GLY A 151 1.23 11.36 -25.72
N VAL A 152 0.46 11.96 -24.82
CA VAL A 152 0.50 11.66 -23.38
C VAL A 152 -0.07 10.27 -23.06
N TRP A 153 -1.18 9.89 -23.71
CA TRP A 153 -1.89 8.62 -23.45
C TRP A 153 -1.46 7.47 -24.36
N GLY A 154 -0.45 7.68 -25.21
CA GLY A 154 0.04 6.67 -26.14
C GLY A 154 1.13 5.76 -25.54
N THR A 155 1.50 4.72 -26.28
CA THR A 155 2.59 3.79 -25.91
C THR A 155 3.93 4.49 -25.71
N GLN A 156 4.17 5.61 -26.40
CA GLN A 156 5.40 6.39 -26.38
C GLN A 156 5.33 7.64 -25.47
N GLY A 157 4.39 7.68 -24.51
CA GLY A 157 4.22 8.85 -23.63
C GLY A 157 5.36 9.07 -22.64
N ILE A 158 5.98 7.99 -22.15
CA ILE A 158 7.14 8.04 -21.26
C ILE A 158 8.27 7.22 -21.91
N PRO A 159 9.45 7.82 -22.19
CA PRO A 159 10.59 7.10 -22.74
C PRO A 159 11.02 5.95 -21.82
N ILE A 160 11.18 4.74 -22.37
CA ILE A 160 11.53 3.53 -21.59
C ILE A 160 12.89 3.65 -20.89
N GLU A 161 13.78 4.47 -21.43
CA GLU A 161 15.10 4.75 -20.86
C GLU A 161 15.01 5.50 -19.53
N TYR A 162 13.97 6.33 -19.35
CA TYR A 162 13.74 7.10 -18.12
C TYR A 162 12.92 6.32 -17.09
N ALA A 163 12.07 5.37 -17.51
CA ALA A 163 11.23 4.55 -16.63
C ALA A 163 12.03 3.48 -15.82
N ARG A 164 13.35 3.65 -15.66
CA ARG A 164 14.22 2.73 -14.93
C ARG A 164 13.99 2.86 -13.43
N TYR A 165 13.91 1.72 -12.75
CA TYR A 165 13.82 1.66 -11.29
C TYR A 165 15.16 2.01 -10.64
N GLN A 166 15.09 2.52 -9.41
CA GLN A 166 16.26 2.66 -8.56
C GLN A 166 16.78 1.27 -8.17
N VAL A 167 18.11 1.11 -8.17
CA VAL A 167 18.81 -0.12 -7.81
C VAL A 167 19.64 0.11 -6.54
N ASP A 168 19.83 -0.93 -5.73
CA ASP A 168 20.56 -0.83 -4.46
C ASP A 168 22.04 -0.48 -4.65
N TYR A 169 22.66 -0.97 -5.73
CA TYR A 169 24.05 -0.69 -6.08
C TYR A 169 24.15 -0.25 -7.55
N PRO A 170 24.94 0.78 -7.87
CA PRO A 170 25.14 1.20 -9.25
C PRO A 170 25.90 0.12 -10.03
N GLY A 171 25.63 0.03 -11.34
CA GLY A 171 26.41 -0.81 -12.24
C GLY A 171 27.82 -0.24 -12.50
N PRO A 172 28.72 -0.99 -13.17
CA PRO A 172 30.10 -0.56 -13.43
C PRO A 172 30.22 0.79 -14.13
N LYS A 173 29.27 1.12 -15.01
CA LYS A 173 29.13 2.43 -15.67
C LYS A 173 27.78 3.03 -15.24
N PRO A 174 27.75 3.93 -14.23
CA PRO A 174 26.50 4.45 -13.68
C PRO A 174 25.78 5.41 -14.64
N TRP A 175 26.54 6.10 -15.50
CA TRP A 175 26.01 7.04 -16.48
C TRP A 175 26.77 6.93 -17.80
N ASN A 176 26.06 7.09 -18.92
CA ASN A 176 26.67 7.08 -20.24
C ASN A 176 26.95 8.51 -20.73
N HIS A 177 28.20 8.97 -20.57
CA HIS A 177 28.63 10.27 -21.07
C HIS A 177 28.87 10.31 -22.60
N GLU A 178 28.94 9.16 -23.26
CA GLU A 178 29.24 9.04 -24.70
C GLU A 178 27.96 8.98 -25.56
N TRP A 179 26.79 9.24 -24.96
CA TRP A 179 25.54 9.21 -25.70
C TRP A 179 25.52 10.29 -26.79
N THR A 180 25.17 9.90 -28.01
CA THR A 180 25.02 10.77 -29.18
C THR A 180 23.60 10.67 -29.74
N ARG A 181 23.07 11.79 -30.25
CA ARG A 181 21.72 11.93 -30.81
C ARG A 181 21.55 11.20 -32.14
#